data_AF-A0A496Z5Y9-F1
#
_entry.id   AF-A0A496Z5Y9-F1
#
_cell.length_a   1.000
_cell.length_b   1.000
_cell.length_c   1.000
_cell.angle_alpha   90.00
_cell.angle_beta   90.00
_cell.angle_gamma   90.00
#
_symmetry.space_group_name_H-M   'P 1'
#
loop_
_entity.id
_entity.type
_entity.pdbx_description
1 polymer ?
#
loop_
_entity_poly.entity_id
_entity_poly.type
_entity_poly.pdbx_seq_one_letter_code
_entity_poly.pdbx_strand_id
1 'polypeptide(L)'
;MARQIADGTDDPKNRERLMKIACTCDRVPEHPPETLLEALQAFFFIHVVRYIEYSTLGIGIRFDKLFGPFYENDLKNGSITEAEALTLLQLLWVKVHELGLIYSPTLTAAYGGVASLQAITLGGVDKFGLDVTNKMTYLVLETAKIMRTPEPTIVMRYHDGTPDELLLAATDCIKSGIGYPSFFNDRAILPMLEGWDVPMDDARDYAVTGCVYLEIPGKNMARRAYGAMILPLA
;
A
#
# COMPACT_ATOMS: atom_id res chain seq x y z
N MET A 1 0.85 25.61 -10.32
CA MET A 1 1.92 25.71 -9.31
C MET A 1 3.24 25.09 -9.78
N ALA A 2 3.34 23.78 -10.05
CA ALA A 2 4.61 23.15 -10.41
C ALA A 2 5.33 23.81 -11.60
N ARG A 3 4.61 24.16 -12.68
CA ARG A 3 5.16 24.91 -13.83
C ARG A 3 5.74 26.27 -13.42
N GLN A 4 5.01 27.02 -12.59
CA GLN A 4 5.47 28.34 -12.11
C GLN A 4 6.77 28.23 -11.28
N ILE A 5 6.92 27.16 -10.49
CA ILE A 5 8.16 26.90 -9.73
C ILE A 5 9.29 26.49 -10.69
N ALA A 6 8.98 25.73 -11.75
CA ALA A 6 9.95 25.35 -12.77
C ALA A 6 10.49 26.55 -13.54
N ASP A 7 9.65 27.55 -13.81
CA ASP A 7 10.07 28.78 -14.50
C ASP A 7 11.05 29.61 -13.67
N GLY A 8 10.92 29.57 -12.34
CA GLY A 8 11.75 30.33 -11.40
C GLY A 8 13.02 29.61 -10.91
N THR A 9 13.33 28.40 -11.38
CA THR A 9 14.55 27.68 -10.97
C THR A 9 15.64 27.73 -12.03
N ASP A 10 16.86 28.06 -11.61
CA ASP A 10 18.04 28.09 -12.49
C ASP A 10 18.71 26.72 -12.65
N ASP A 11 18.37 25.74 -11.80
CA ASP A 11 18.89 24.37 -11.91
C ASP A 11 18.13 23.57 -12.98
N PRO A 12 18.80 23.16 -14.09
CA PRO A 12 18.17 22.40 -15.15
C PRO A 12 17.56 21.07 -14.68
N LYS A 13 18.20 20.38 -13.74
CA LYS A 13 17.70 19.09 -13.22
C LYS A 13 16.43 19.28 -12.41
N ASN A 14 16.41 20.30 -11.56
CA ASN A 14 15.21 20.63 -10.79
C ASN A 14 14.07 21.10 -11.70
N ARG A 15 14.37 21.87 -12.76
CA ARG A 15 13.40 22.29 -13.77
C ARG A 15 12.75 21.08 -14.46
N GLU A 16 13.57 20.14 -14.94
CA GLU A 16 13.09 18.91 -15.57
C GLU A 16 12.18 18.10 -14.62
N ARG A 17 12.59 17.92 -13.37
CA ARG A 17 11.80 17.24 -12.34
C ARG A 17 10.45 17.92 -12.10
N LEU A 18 10.42 19.25 -11.98
CA LEU A 18 9.20 20.02 -11.75
C LEU A 18 8.26 19.99 -12.96
N MET A 19 8.82 20.01 -14.18
CA MET A 19 8.04 19.83 -15.41
C MET A 19 7.43 18.43 -15.48
N LYS A 20 8.17 17.38 -15.08
CA LYS A 20 7.63 16.02 -14.97
C LYS A 20 6.47 15.94 -13.98
N ILE A 21 6.59 16.59 -12.82
CA ILE A 21 5.48 16.71 -11.85
C ILE A 21 4.29 17.42 -12.47
N ALA A 22 4.50 18.54 -13.16
CA ALA A 22 3.42 19.27 -13.81
C ALA A 22 2.67 18.39 -14.81
N CYS A 23 3.38 17.78 -15.76
CA CYS A 23 2.78 16.91 -16.77
C CYS A 23 2.03 15.73 -16.16
N THR A 24 2.58 15.14 -15.08
CA THR A 24 1.91 14.05 -14.34
C THR A 24 0.57 14.54 -13.78
N CYS A 25 0.57 15.68 -13.08
CA CYS A 25 -0.62 16.25 -12.46
C CYS A 25 -1.63 16.83 -13.45
N ASP A 26 -1.22 17.18 -14.67
CA ASP A 26 -2.14 17.58 -15.74
C ASP A 26 -2.94 16.39 -16.28
N ARG A 27 -2.41 15.17 -16.13
CA ARG A 27 -3.04 13.96 -16.63
C ARG A 27 -3.87 13.25 -15.56
N VAL A 28 -3.28 12.96 -14.41
CA VAL A 28 -3.93 12.17 -13.34
C VAL A 28 -4.45 13.07 -12.22
N PRO A 29 -5.60 12.75 -11.60
CA PRO A 29 -6.37 11.51 -11.73
C PRO A 29 -7.51 11.53 -12.78
N GLU A 30 -7.59 12.56 -13.63
CA GLU A 30 -8.65 12.69 -14.64
C GLU A 30 -8.59 11.60 -15.71
N HIS A 31 -7.38 11.23 -16.14
CA HIS A 31 -7.14 10.19 -17.13
C HIS A 31 -6.45 8.96 -16.51
N PRO A 32 -6.59 7.77 -17.13
CA PRO A 32 -5.86 6.58 -16.69
C PRO A 32 -4.34 6.82 -16.68
N PRO A 33 -3.62 6.39 -15.62
CA PRO A 33 -2.17 6.47 -15.59
C PRO A 33 -1.55 5.54 -16.64
N GLU A 34 -0.43 5.96 -17.22
CA GLU A 34 0.39 5.20 -18.19
C GLU A 34 1.75 4.80 -17.63
N THR A 35 2.23 5.50 -16.60
CA THR A 35 3.53 5.25 -15.94
C THR A 35 3.37 4.97 -14.46
N LEU A 36 4.40 4.40 -13.83
CA LEU A 36 4.45 4.19 -12.39
C LEU A 36 4.30 5.50 -11.62
N LEU A 37 4.95 6.58 -12.07
CA LEU A 37 4.84 7.90 -11.44
C LEU A 37 3.40 8.42 -11.48
N GLU A 38 2.74 8.31 -12.63
CA GLU A 38 1.33 8.70 -12.77
C GLU A 38 0.42 7.84 -11.88
N ALA A 39 0.63 6.53 -11.83
CA ALA A 39 -0.16 5.63 -11.02
C ALA A 39 -0.04 5.95 -9.52
N LEU A 40 1.18 6.16 -9.03
CA LEU A 40 1.44 6.54 -7.64
C LEU A 40 0.89 7.93 -7.31
N GLN A 41 1.02 8.89 -8.23
CA GLN A 41 0.49 10.25 -8.05
C GLN A 41 -1.04 10.26 -8.03
N ALA A 42 -1.69 9.51 -8.92
CA ALA A 42 -3.14 9.33 -8.95
C ALA A 42 -3.63 8.72 -7.63
N PHE A 43 -2.99 7.63 -7.20
CA PHE A 43 -3.28 6.98 -5.93
C PHE A 43 -3.17 7.97 -4.77
N PHE A 44 -2.07 8.71 -4.68
CA PHE A 44 -1.87 9.66 -3.58
C PHE A 44 -2.91 10.78 -3.58
N PHE A 45 -3.32 11.29 -4.75
CA PHE A 45 -4.39 12.29 -4.83
C PHE A 45 -5.73 11.76 -4.32
N ILE A 46 -6.16 10.58 -4.80
CA ILE A 46 -7.41 9.97 -4.34
C ILE A 46 -7.35 9.68 -2.84
N HIS A 47 -6.19 9.23 -2.37
CA HIS A 47 -5.95 8.96 -0.96
C HIS A 47 -6.05 10.23 -0.10
N VAL A 48 -5.49 11.35 -0.53
CA VAL A 48 -5.63 12.66 0.15
C VAL A 48 -7.08 13.13 0.14
N VAL A 49 -7.77 13.05 -1.01
CA VAL A 49 -9.19 13.45 -1.13
C VAL A 49 -10.04 12.67 -0.13
N ARG A 50 -9.79 11.36 0.01
CA ARG A 50 -10.48 10.53 1.00
C ARG A 50 -10.28 11.05 2.43
N TYR A 51 -9.07 11.47 2.83
CA TYR A 51 -8.84 12.06 4.16
C TYR A 51 -9.58 13.38 4.37
N ILE A 52 -9.67 14.20 3.32
CA ILE A 52 -10.36 15.49 3.37
C ILE A 52 -11.87 15.28 3.50
N GLU A 53 -12.43 14.34 2.73
CA GLU A 53 -13.86 14.05 2.74
C GLU A 53 -14.28 13.28 4.00
N TYR A 54 -13.52 12.26 4.38
CA TYR A 54 -13.87 11.37 5.47
C TYR A 54 -12.65 10.76 6.17
N SER A 55 -12.39 11.26 7.39
CA SER A 55 -11.35 10.80 8.30
C SER A 55 -11.55 9.31 8.65
N THR A 56 -10.74 8.43 8.04
CA THR A 56 -10.84 6.98 8.20
C THR A 56 -9.50 6.30 8.40
N LEU A 57 -9.53 5.23 9.20
CA LEU A 57 -8.42 4.32 9.39
C LEU A 57 -8.33 3.33 8.24
N GLY A 58 -7.10 3.02 7.82
CA GLY A 58 -6.82 1.97 6.83
C GLY A 58 -7.22 2.29 5.41
N ILE A 59 -6.57 1.64 4.44
CA ILE A 59 -6.79 1.85 3.01
C ILE A 59 -7.09 0.55 2.25
N GLY A 60 -6.66 -0.61 2.77
CA GLY A 60 -7.09 -1.91 2.26
C GLY A 60 -6.70 -2.17 0.81
N ILE A 61 -5.48 -1.83 0.38
CA ILE A 61 -5.08 -1.95 -1.03
C ILE A 61 -4.14 -3.12 -1.29
N ARG A 62 -4.27 -3.76 -2.46
CA ARG A 62 -3.30 -4.74 -2.97
C ARG A 62 -2.25 -4.03 -3.82
N PHE A 63 -1.17 -3.61 -3.18
CA PHE A 63 -0.22 -2.63 -3.72
C PHE A 63 0.58 -3.19 -4.90
N ASP A 64 1.16 -4.38 -4.74
CA ASP A 64 1.93 -5.04 -5.80
C ASP A 64 1.06 -5.47 -6.99
N LYS A 65 -0.20 -5.85 -6.76
CA LYS A 65 -1.17 -6.10 -7.82
C LYS A 65 -1.51 -4.83 -8.60
N LEU A 66 -1.69 -3.70 -7.91
CA LEU A 66 -2.09 -2.44 -8.53
C LEU A 66 -0.94 -1.75 -9.28
N PHE A 67 0.26 -1.72 -8.69
CA PHE A 67 1.40 -0.98 -9.23
C PHE A 67 2.44 -1.85 -9.94
N GLY A 68 2.41 -3.17 -9.74
CA GLY A 68 3.31 -4.12 -10.39
C GLY A 68 3.33 -3.99 -11.92
N PRO A 69 2.18 -3.98 -12.62
CA PRO A 69 2.14 -3.84 -14.08
C PRO A 69 2.79 -2.56 -14.60
N PHE A 70 2.59 -1.42 -13.92
CA PHE A 70 3.23 -0.15 -14.30
C PHE A 70 4.74 -0.20 -14.10
N TYR A 71 5.20 -0.74 -12.97
CA TYR A 71 6.62 -0.86 -12.68
C TYR A 71 7.34 -1.77 -13.67
N GLU A 72 6.77 -2.95 -13.98
CA GLU A 72 7.37 -3.88 -14.93
C GLU A 72 7.40 -3.31 -16.36
N ASN A 73 6.35 -2.59 -16.77
CA ASN A 73 6.32 -1.92 -18.07
C ASN A 73 7.39 -0.82 -18.18
N ASP A 74 7.49 0.04 -17.16
CA ASP A 74 8.45 1.16 -17.13
C ASP A 74 9.91 0.67 -17.01
N LEU A 75 10.14 -0.46 -16.36
CA LEU A 75 11.46 -1.12 -16.38
C LEU A 75 11.78 -1.67 -17.77
N LYS A 76 10.81 -2.35 -18.40
CA LYS A 76 11.00 -3.03 -19.69
C LYS A 76 11.25 -2.05 -20.83
N ASN A 77 10.59 -0.90 -20.83
CA ASN A 77 10.77 0.14 -21.86
C ASN A 77 11.95 1.08 -21.55
N GLY A 78 12.59 0.94 -20.38
CA GLY A 78 13.71 1.76 -19.94
C GLY A 78 13.33 3.18 -19.52
N SER A 79 12.05 3.46 -19.23
CA SER A 79 11.59 4.78 -18.76
C SER A 79 11.89 5.03 -17.30
N ILE A 80 12.19 3.98 -16.53
CA ILE A 80 12.66 4.06 -15.15
C ILE A 80 13.70 2.98 -14.85
N THR A 81 14.62 3.27 -13.95
CA THR A 81 15.52 2.30 -13.34
C THR A 81 14.97 1.78 -12.01
N GLU A 82 15.47 0.64 -11.52
CA GLU A 82 15.08 0.12 -10.19
C GLU A 82 15.41 1.12 -9.06
N ALA A 83 16.52 1.86 -9.17
CA ALA A 83 16.92 2.88 -8.21
C ALA A 83 15.98 4.09 -8.21
N GLU A 84 15.50 4.52 -9.38
CA GLU A 84 14.51 5.58 -9.50
C GLU A 84 13.14 5.13 -8.98
N ALA A 85 12.73 3.89 -9.26
CA ALA A 85 11.49 3.33 -8.71
C ALA A 85 11.53 3.21 -7.18
N LEU A 86 12.65 2.77 -6.62
CA LEU A 86 12.90 2.78 -5.17
C LEU A 86 12.76 4.19 -4.61
N THR A 87 13.37 5.18 -5.26
CA THR A 87 13.25 6.60 -4.87
C THR A 87 11.79 7.07 -4.89
N LEU A 88 11.00 6.68 -5.89
CA LEU A 88 9.58 7.02 -5.95
C LEU A 88 8.78 6.43 -4.78
N LEU A 89 9.03 5.17 -4.41
CA LEU A 89 8.37 4.56 -3.25
C LEU A 89 8.80 5.21 -1.93
N GLN A 90 10.08 5.55 -1.78
CA GLN A 90 10.57 6.29 -0.61
C GLN A 90 9.88 7.64 -0.47
N LEU A 91 9.72 8.37 -1.58
CA LEU A 91 8.96 9.62 -1.59
C LEU A 91 7.49 9.39 -1.22
N LEU A 92 6.84 8.35 -1.76
CA LEU A 92 5.48 7.99 -1.36
C LEU A 92 5.40 7.69 0.15
N TRP A 93 6.36 6.97 0.73
CA TRP A 93 6.42 6.70 2.17
C TRP A 93 6.44 8.00 2.99
N VAL A 94 7.23 8.99 2.56
CA VAL A 94 7.24 10.33 3.17
C VAL A 94 5.86 10.98 3.06
N LYS A 95 5.23 10.94 1.88
CA LYS A 95 3.90 11.53 1.66
C LYS A 95 2.81 10.84 2.49
N VAL A 96 2.89 9.53 2.66
CA VAL A 96 1.99 8.74 3.51
C VAL A 96 2.13 9.14 4.99
N HIS A 97 3.33 9.54 5.44
CA HIS A 97 3.58 10.04 6.80
C HIS A 97 3.09 11.46 7.06
N GLU A 98 2.96 12.27 6.01
CA GLU A 98 2.35 13.61 6.15
C GLU A 98 0.85 13.51 6.49
N LEU A 99 0.25 12.32 6.33
CA LEU A 99 -1.13 12.05 6.67
C LEU A 99 -1.25 11.50 8.09
N GLY A 100 -2.29 11.92 8.79
CA GLY A 100 -2.57 11.45 10.14
C GLY A 100 -3.98 11.83 10.56
N LEU A 101 -4.44 11.17 11.63
CA LEU A 101 -5.75 11.42 12.22
C LEU A 101 -5.60 12.09 13.58
N ILE A 102 -6.57 12.93 13.92
CA ILE A 102 -6.68 13.53 15.24
C ILE A 102 -7.57 12.63 16.10
N TYR A 103 -6.99 12.08 17.15
CA TYR A 103 -7.69 11.21 18.10
C TYR A 103 -8.03 11.95 19.40
N SER A 104 -9.14 11.57 20.03
CA SER A 104 -9.43 11.98 21.41
C SER A 104 -8.40 11.35 22.37
N PRO A 105 -8.15 11.93 23.56
CA PRO A 105 -7.20 11.37 24.52
C PRO A 105 -7.46 9.90 24.87
N THR A 106 -8.74 9.50 24.95
CA THR A 106 -9.14 8.10 25.19
C THR A 106 -8.72 7.19 24.05
N LEU A 107 -8.95 7.60 22.79
CA LEU A 107 -8.53 6.82 21.63
C LEU A 107 -7.00 6.80 21.48
N THR A 108 -6.32 7.93 21.75
CA THR A 108 -4.85 7.99 21.77
C THR A 108 -4.25 7.00 22.77
N ALA A 109 -4.82 6.91 23.98
CA ALA A 109 -4.38 5.96 24.99
C ALA A 109 -4.58 4.50 24.55
N ALA A 110 -5.69 4.20 23.86
CA ALA A 110 -5.97 2.86 23.35
C ALA A 110 -5.11 2.46 22.15
N TYR A 111 -4.82 3.42 21.25
CA TYR A 111 -4.10 3.17 20.00
C TYR A 111 -2.58 3.36 20.11
N GLY A 112 -2.07 3.88 21.22
CA GLY A 112 -0.63 3.86 21.52
C GLY A 112 0.26 4.59 20.51
N GLY A 113 -0.22 5.67 19.90
CA GLY A 113 0.55 6.47 18.94
C GLY A 113 0.45 5.99 17.48
N VAL A 114 -0.46 5.06 17.18
CA VAL A 114 -0.85 4.73 15.80
C VAL A 114 -1.37 5.98 15.07
N ALA A 115 -0.85 6.23 13.86
CA ALA A 115 -1.24 7.37 13.05
C ALA A 115 -2.55 7.10 12.29
N SER A 116 -2.52 6.16 11.33
CA SER A 116 -3.65 5.97 10.41
C SER A 116 -3.82 4.55 9.88
N LEU A 117 -2.86 3.65 10.15
CA LEU A 117 -2.87 2.23 9.79
C LEU A 117 -3.07 2.00 8.30
N GLN A 118 -2.32 2.71 7.46
CA GLN A 118 -2.46 2.75 6.01
C GLN A 118 -1.95 1.46 5.37
N ALA A 119 -2.64 0.35 5.65
CA ALA A 119 -2.20 -1.00 5.30
C ALA A 119 -2.16 -1.24 3.80
N ILE A 120 -0.99 -1.68 3.33
CA ILE A 120 -0.76 -2.19 1.99
C ILE A 120 -0.55 -3.70 2.04
N THR A 121 -1.26 -4.41 1.17
CA THR A 121 -1.20 -5.88 1.05
C THR A 121 -0.34 -6.27 -0.14
N LEU A 122 0.54 -7.24 0.09
CA LEU A 122 1.48 -7.84 -0.85
C LEU A 122 1.25 -9.35 -0.95
N GLY A 123 1.65 -9.94 -2.08
CA GLY A 123 1.61 -11.39 -2.30
C GLY A 123 0.19 -11.95 -2.24
N GLY A 124 0.07 -13.27 -2.10
CA GLY A 124 -1.20 -13.99 -2.17
C GLY A 124 -1.44 -14.57 -3.56
N VAL A 125 -2.71 -14.79 -3.89
CA VAL A 125 -3.08 -15.51 -5.14
C VAL A 125 -3.89 -14.67 -6.12
N ASP A 126 -3.93 -15.12 -7.37
CA ASP A 126 -4.83 -14.66 -8.41
C ASP A 126 -6.19 -15.39 -8.34
N LYS A 127 -7.07 -15.12 -9.31
CA LYS A 127 -8.39 -15.76 -9.39
C LYS A 127 -8.32 -17.29 -9.59
N PHE A 128 -7.21 -17.82 -10.08
CA PHE A 128 -6.98 -19.25 -10.28
C PHE A 128 -6.26 -19.92 -9.11
N GLY A 129 -5.88 -19.15 -8.08
CA GLY A 129 -5.14 -19.67 -6.93
C GLY A 129 -3.63 -19.76 -7.14
N LEU A 130 -3.11 -19.12 -8.18
CA LEU A 130 -1.67 -19.06 -8.46
C LEU A 130 -1.04 -17.85 -7.76
N ASP A 131 0.22 -18.00 -7.32
CA ASP A 131 0.99 -16.93 -6.70
C ASP A 131 1.07 -15.68 -7.60
N VAL A 132 0.96 -14.48 -7.00
CA VAL A 132 1.07 -13.20 -7.73
C VAL A 132 2.29 -12.37 -7.36
N THR A 133 3.27 -12.99 -6.69
CA THR A 133 4.52 -12.32 -6.32
C THR A 133 5.19 -11.75 -7.57
N ASN A 134 5.58 -10.48 -7.49
CA ASN A 134 6.19 -9.78 -8.61
C ASN A 134 7.29 -8.82 -8.15
N LYS A 135 7.94 -8.12 -9.08
CA LYS A 135 9.07 -7.23 -8.74
C LYS A 135 8.70 -6.09 -7.79
N MET A 136 7.45 -5.61 -7.83
CA MET A 136 6.95 -4.59 -6.89
C MET A 136 6.85 -5.15 -5.47
N THR A 137 6.50 -6.42 -5.30
CA THR A 137 6.48 -7.10 -3.99
C THR A 137 7.82 -6.95 -3.27
N TYR A 138 8.92 -7.27 -3.96
CA TYR A 138 10.28 -7.13 -3.41
C TYR A 138 10.70 -5.67 -3.22
N LEU A 139 10.35 -4.78 -4.15
CA LEU A 139 10.69 -3.36 -4.07
C LEU A 139 10.04 -2.68 -2.85
N VAL A 140 8.81 -3.08 -2.50
CA VAL A 140 8.15 -2.58 -1.28
C VAL A 140 8.87 -3.05 -0.01
N LEU A 141 9.28 -4.33 0.06
CA LEU A 141 10.04 -4.85 1.20
C LEU A 141 11.39 -4.14 1.35
N GLU A 142 12.08 -3.86 0.24
CA GLU A 142 13.32 -3.09 0.25
C GLU A 142 13.10 -1.65 0.73
N THR A 143 12.06 -0.98 0.23
CA THR A 143 11.65 0.36 0.67
C THR A 143 11.42 0.38 2.18
N ALA A 144 10.69 -0.60 2.70
CA ALA A 144 10.38 -0.70 4.13
C ALA A 144 11.63 -0.86 5.00
N LYS A 145 12.55 -1.74 4.57
CA LYS A 145 13.82 -2.01 5.23
C LYS A 145 14.70 -0.75 5.33
N ILE A 146 14.66 0.09 4.31
CA ILE A 146 15.44 1.34 4.23
C ILE A 146 14.76 2.46 5.04
N MET A 147 13.47 2.70 4.79
CA MET A 147 12.74 3.81 5.39
C MET A 147 12.55 3.63 6.89
N ARG A 148 12.30 2.40 7.35
CA ARG A 148 12.09 2.05 8.77
C ARG A 148 11.09 2.96 9.47
N THR A 149 10.00 3.24 8.78
CA THR A 149 8.93 4.09 9.26
C THR A 149 7.66 3.29 9.56
N PRO A 150 6.85 3.67 10.57
CA PRO A 150 5.69 2.89 11.00
C PRO A 150 4.56 2.80 9.95
N GLU A 151 4.48 3.76 9.02
CA GLU A 151 3.53 3.77 7.91
C GLU A 151 4.24 3.63 6.54
N PRO A 152 3.52 3.27 5.47
CA PRO A 152 2.34 2.41 5.52
C PRO A 152 2.64 1.12 6.28
N THR A 153 1.63 0.54 6.93
CA THR A 153 1.76 -0.80 7.49
C THR A 153 1.79 -1.81 6.36
N ILE A 154 2.61 -2.86 6.48
CA ILE A 154 2.82 -3.81 5.37
C ILE A 154 2.30 -5.17 5.78
N VAL A 155 1.48 -5.72 4.90
CA VAL A 155 0.87 -7.02 5.03
C VAL A 155 1.34 -7.89 3.88
N MET A 156 1.72 -9.12 4.18
CA MET A 156 2.03 -10.14 3.19
C MET A 156 1.10 -11.33 3.37
N ARG A 157 0.39 -11.68 2.30
CA ARG A 157 -0.42 -12.89 2.25
C ARG A 157 0.47 -14.09 1.99
N TYR A 158 0.24 -15.14 2.79
CA TYR A 158 0.97 -16.40 2.75
C TYR A 158 0.02 -17.52 2.34
N HIS A 159 0.48 -18.34 1.41
CA HIS A 159 -0.18 -19.57 0.97
C HIS A 159 0.87 -20.65 0.70
N ASP A 160 0.42 -21.90 0.51
CA ASP A 160 1.31 -23.06 0.35
C ASP A 160 2.20 -23.00 -0.92
N GLY A 161 1.90 -22.09 -1.85
CA GLY A 161 2.67 -21.84 -3.06
C GLY A 161 3.51 -20.56 -3.03
N THR A 162 3.59 -19.87 -1.89
CA THR A 162 4.38 -18.64 -1.75
C THR A 162 5.87 -18.96 -1.98
N PRO A 163 6.59 -18.23 -2.84
CA PRO A 163 8.00 -18.50 -3.14
C PRO A 163 8.90 -18.41 -1.90
N ASP A 164 9.82 -19.37 -1.76
CA ASP A 164 10.82 -19.38 -0.67
C ASP A 164 11.66 -18.09 -0.65
N GLU A 165 11.99 -17.55 -1.83
CA GLU A 165 12.73 -16.29 -1.96
C GLU A 165 11.94 -15.09 -1.39
N LEU A 166 10.61 -15.08 -1.52
CA LEU A 166 9.78 -14.05 -0.92
C LEU A 166 9.73 -14.19 0.61
N LEU A 167 9.66 -15.41 1.13
CA LEU A 167 9.73 -15.66 2.57
C LEU A 167 11.06 -15.18 3.15
N LEU A 168 12.18 -15.47 2.48
CA LEU A 168 13.51 -14.98 2.86
C LEU A 168 13.55 -13.44 2.85
N ALA A 169 13.09 -12.79 1.78
CA ALA A 169 13.05 -11.34 1.69
C ALA A 169 12.19 -10.69 2.79
N ALA A 170 11.04 -11.29 3.11
CA ALA A 170 10.18 -10.83 4.20
C ALA A 170 10.89 -10.97 5.57
N THR A 171 11.56 -12.10 5.82
CA THR A 171 12.32 -12.27 7.06
C THR A 171 13.52 -11.32 7.18
N ASP A 172 14.19 -11.00 6.08
CA ASP A 172 15.25 -10.00 6.05
C ASP A 172 14.72 -8.58 6.33
N CYS A 173 13.53 -8.25 5.82
CA CYS A 173 12.83 -7.01 6.17
C CYS A 173 12.52 -6.96 7.68
N ILE A 174 11.96 -8.03 8.26
CA ILE A 174 11.66 -8.10 9.70
C ILE A 174 12.95 -7.96 10.53
N LYS A 175 14.02 -8.63 10.12
CA LYS A 175 15.34 -8.58 10.76
C LYS A 175 15.93 -7.17 10.83
N SER A 176 15.51 -6.26 9.96
CA SER A 176 15.91 -4.85 10.04
C SER A 176 15.42 -4.12 11.29
N GLY A 177 14.44 -4.69 12.01
CA GLY A 177 13.85 -4.15 13.22
C GLY A 177 12.55 -3.37 12.99
N ILE A 178 12.08 -3.25 11.74
CA ILE A 178 10.84 -2.53 11.42
C ILE A 178 9.56 -3.29 11.80
N GLY A 179 9.65 -4.61 12.01
CA GLY A 179 8.51 -5.45 12.42
C GLY A 179 7.53 -5.81 11.30
N TYR A 180 7.78 -5.36 10.07
CA TYR A 180 7.00 -5.68 8.87
C TYR A 180 7.75 -6.63 7.92
N PRO A 181 7.04 -7.40 7.09
CA PRO A 181 5.58 -7.44 6.95
C PRO A 181 4.90 -8.30 8.02
N SER A 182 3.61 -8.03 8.26
CA SER A 182 2.72 -8.95 8.98
C SER A 182 2.22 -10.06 8.05
N PHE A 183 2.13 -11.29 8.52
CA PHE A 183 1.73 -12.44 7.71
C PHE A 183 0.25 -12.79 7.87
N PHE A 184 -0.45 -12.99 6.77
CA PHE A 184 -1.86 -13.39 6.75
C PHE A 184 -2.01 -14.72 6.02
N ASN A 185 -2.58 -15.71 6.69
CA ASN A 185 -2.65 -17.08 6.20
C ASN A 185 -3.89 -17.31 5.33
N ASP A 186 -3.70 -17.41 4.02
CA ASP A 186 -4.77 -17.67 3.04
C ASP A 186 -5.51 -19.00 3.35
N ARG A 187 -4.81 -20.02 3.88
CA ARG A 187 -5.42 -21.31 4.24
C ARG A 187 -6.45 -21.19 5.37
N ALA A 188 -6.36 -20.15 6.21
CA ALA A 188 -7.34 -19.86 7.25
C ALA A 188 -8.39 -18.84 6.77
N ILE A 189 -7.95 -17.82 6.03
CA ILE A 189 -8.79 -16.68 5.66
C ILE A 189 -9.76 -17.03 4.53
N LEU A 190 -9.32 -17.74 3.49
CA LEU A 190 -10.18 -18.05 2.35
C LEU A 190 -11.38 -18.92 2.75
N PRO A 191 -11.23 -20.00 3.55
CA PRO A 191 -12.38 -20.76 4.04
C PRO A 191 -13.30 -19.94 4.96
N MET A 192 -12.75 -18.98 5.73
CA MET A 192 -13.56 -18.09 6.56
C MET A 192 -14.42 -17.15 5.70
N LEU A 193 -13.85 -16.55 4.66
CA LEU A 193 -14.58 -15.70 3.72
C LEU A 193 -15.64 -16.49 2.95
N GLU A 194 -15.32 -17.72 2.53
CA GLU A 194 -16.28 -18.63 1.91
C GLU A 194 -17.43 -18.97 2.88
N GLY A 195 -17.14 -19.22 4.15
CA GLY A 195 -18.15 -19.41 5.19
C GLY A 195 -18.99 -18.16 5.50
N TRP A 196 -18.61 -16.99 5.00
CA TRP A 196 -19.40 -15.76 5.00
C TRP A 196 -20.11 -15.50 3.68
N ASP A 197 -20.20 -16.52 2.81
CA ASP A 197 -20.81 -16.47 1.49
C ASP A 197 -20.14 -15.46 0.53
N VAL A 198 -18.87 -15.14 0.75
CA VAL A 198 -18.10 -14.33 -0.19
C VAL A 198 -17.73 -15.19 -1.41
N PRO A 199 -18.04 -14.77 -2.65
CA PRO A 199 -17.64 -15.49 -3.84
C PRO A 199 -16.12 -15.74 -3.85
N MET A 200 -15.69 -16.96 -4.19
CA MET A 200 -14.28 -17.33 -4.08
C MET A 200 -13.34 -16.43 -4.91
N ASP A 201 -13.79 -15.96 -6.08
CA ASP A 201 -13.04 -15.02 -6.91
C ASP A 201 -12.78 -13.69 -6.19
N ASP A 202 -13.74 -13.23 -5.39
CA ASP A 202 -13.62 -12.03 -4.55
C ASP A 202 -12.79 -12.32 -3.32
N ALA A 203 -13.04 -13.46 -2.67
CA ALA A 203 -12.30 -13.90 -1.50
C ALA A 203 -10.81 -13.99 -1.81
N ARG A 204 -10.41 -14.55 -2.95
CA ARG A 204 -8.99 -14.61 -3.39
C ARG A 204 -8.37 -13.24 -3.58
N ASP A 205 -9.17 -12.20 -3.82
CA ASP A 205 -8.68 -10.83 -4.00
C ASP A 205 -8.73 -9.96 -2.74
N TYR A 206 -8.95 -10.56 -1.57
CA TYR A 206 -8.99 -9.82 -0.32
C TYR A 206 -7.69 -9.04 -0.07
N ALA A 207 -7.84 -7.90 0.61
CA ALA A 207 -6.78 -7.09 1.18
C ALA A 207 -6.98 -6.95 2.68
N VAL A 208 -5.94 -6.49 3.35
CA VAL A 208 -5.98 -6.14 4.76
C VAL A 208 -5.97 -4.64 4.92
N THR A 209 -6.81 -4.17 5.83
CA THR A 209 -7.01 -2.77 6.17
C THR A 209 -6.85 -2.59 7.67
N GLY A 210 -6.31 -1.45 8.10
CA GLY A 210 -6.05 -1.21 9.52
C GLY A 210 -5.01 -2.22 10.06
N CYS A 211 -5.29 -2.80 11.23
CA CYS A 211 -4.41 -3.81 11.83
C CYS A 211 -4.57 -5.20 11.18
N VAL A 212 -5.80 -5.73 11.18
CA VAL A 212 -6.09 -7.13 10.80
C VAL A 212 -7.44 -7.31 10.12
N TYR A 213 -8.11 -6.22 9.76
CA TYR A 213 -9.43 -6.32 9.16
C TYR A 213 -9.29 -6.72 7.69
N LEU A 214 -10.24 -7.52 7.22
CA LEU A 214 -10.30 -7.92 5.83
C LEU A 214 -11.24 -6.98 5.07
N GLU A 215 -10.86 -6.64 3.85
CA GLU A 215 -11.68 -5.91 2.89
C GLU A 215 -11.56 -6.56 1.51
N ILE A 216 -12.59 -6.40 0.68
CA ILE A 216 -12.55 -6.76 -0.73
C ILE A 216 -12.41 -5.46 -1.52
N PRO A 217 -11.23 -5.18 -2.14
CA PRO A 217 -11.00 -3.94 -2.85
C PRO A 217 -12.10 -3.62 -3.88
N GLY A 218 -12.64 -2.39 -3.82
CA GLY A 218 -13.70 -1.94 -4.72
C GLY A 218 -15.10 -2.50 -4.42
N LYS A 219 -15.28 -3.29 -3.35
CA LYS A 219 -16.56 -3.85 -2.93
C LYS A 219 -16.86 -3.51 -1.48
N ASN A 220 -18.14 -3.36 -1.16
CA ASN A 220 -18.57 -3.08 0.21
C ASN A 220 -18.43 -4.33 1.08
N MET A 221 -17.67 -4.22 2.16
CA MET A 221 -17.59 -5.25 3.20
C MET A 221 -18.02 -4.63 4.53
N ALA A 222 -19.22 -4.99 4.99
CA ALA A 222 -19.80 -4.40 6.19
C ALA A 222 -19.16 -5.00 7.46
N ARG A 223 -18.51 -4.16 8.26
CA ARG A 223 -18.03 -4.54 9.58
C ARG A 223 -19.20 -4.53 10.55
N ARG A 224 -19.58 -5.70 11.07
CA ARG A 224 -20.72 -5.85 12.00
C ARG A 224 -20.36 -5.61 13.46
N ALA A 225 -19.07 -5.59 13.80
CA ALA A 225 -18.61 -5.32 15.16
C ALA A 225 -18.42 -3.82 15.39
N TYR A 226 -19.13 -3.27 16.38
CA TYR A 226 -18.95 -1.90 16.85
C TYR A 226 -18.47 -1.91 18.31
N GLY A 227 -17.31 -1.32 18.57
CA GLY A 227 -16.70 -1.22 19.90
C GLY A 227 -15.74 -2.37 20.24
N ALA A 228 -15.23 -2.34 21.47
CA ALA A 228 -14.34 -3.34 22.03
C ALA A 228 -15.02 -4.00 23.25
N MET A 229 -14.91 -5.32 23.36
CA MET A 229 -15.35 -6.07 24.53
C MET A 229 -14.13 -6.67 25.20
N ILE A 230 -13.88 -6.28 26.45
CA ILE A 230 -12.85 -6.90 27.28
C ILE A 230 -13.49 -8.11 27.95
N LEU A 231 -13.10 -9.32 27.55
CA LEU A 231 -13.52 -10.53 28.24
C LEU A 231 -12.73 -10.62 29.57
N PRO A 232 -13.39 -10.80 30.71
CA PRO A 232 -12.69 -10.95 31.98
C PRO A 232 -11.81 -12.20 31.94
N LEU A 233 -10.65 -12.12 32.58
CA LEU A 233 -9.83 -13.31 32.88
C LEU A 233 -10.68 -14.24 33.73
N ALA A 234 -10.88 -15.47 33.23
CA ALA A 234 -11.49 -16.56 33.99
C ALA A 234 -10.61 -16.97 35.17
#